data_AF-A0A6A8AQL8-F1
#
_entry.id   AF-A0A6A8AQL8-F1
#
_cell.length_a   1.000
_cell.length_b   1.000
_cell.length_c   1.000
_cell.angle_alpha   90.00
_cell.angle_beta   90.00
_cell.angle_gamma   90.00
#
_symmetry.space_group_name_H-M   'P 1'
#
loop_
_entity.id
_entity.type
_entity.pdbx_description
1 polymer ?
#
loop_
_entity_poly.entity_id
_entity_poly.type
_entity_poly.pdbx_seq_one_letter_code
_entity_poly.pdbx_strand_id
1 'polypeptide(L)'
;MPYKAGERLPAERASRLGHLDVLKSELVKKLCKSFEDPVQCPISTNCSWEAMLSNGEPLALVFGVDGSMQIIESETPPYKALAFIKTALLRIDRAALSLIDEELPHPFALRDILADSALYHATVLPLRYVVVPGMSVYDAVREIIFESVKDASLDGEPFETLKWIVYEKWDGKKKHLPPFECPHCEKTIATLPYDAEEGNCPNCNGKLFLTDMLGFHQEMAPDSTPETVATAYMSIHETLLLFTGVRYFWERKKEVFSNCLFVKDGPLSIRAQYSKLVAPIRRFLAFSRDQGYPVHLIGQEKTGAFADHLQLIGNNAPIQSLFIPGDQYIKEQIQHRPDRGAPYGKDTNYGA
;
A
#
# COMPACT_ATOMS: atom_id res chain seq x y z
N MET A 1 10.81 30.96 -12.07
CA MET A 1 11.51 29.72 -12.45
C MET A 1 12.94 30.09 -12.79
N PRO A 2 13.95 29.43 -12.20
CA PRO A 2 15.34 29.74 -12.51
C PRO A 2 15.70 29.31 -13.93
N TYR A 3 16.54 30.09 -14.62
CA TYR A 3 17.11 29.68 -15.92
C TYR A 3 18.42 28.89 -15.73
N LYS A 4 18.62 27.86 -16.56
CA LYS A 4 19.86 27.07 -16.59
C LYS A 4 21.02 27.91 -17.14
N ALA A 5 22.24 27.60 -16.71
CA ALA A 5 23.46 28.27 -17.19
C ALA A 5 23.55 28.17 -18.71
N GLY A 6 23.88 29.29 -19.36
CA GLY A 6 24.38 29.31 -20.75
C GLY A 6 25.89 29.55 -20.77
N GLU A 7 26.51 29.51 -21.95
CA GLU A 7 27.96 29.78 -22.10
C GLU A 7 28.40 31.18 -21.64
N ARG A 8 27.46 32.13 -21.57
CA ARG A 8 27.72 33.53 -21.18
C ARG A 8 27.10 33.96 -19.85
N LEU A 9 26.20 33.16 -19.27
CA LEU A 9 25.49 33.50 -18.04
C LEU A 9 25.45 32.29 -17.09
N PRO A 10 25.89 32.44 -15.82
CA PRO A 10 25.85 31.36 -14.85
C PRO A 10 24.40 30.94 -14.54
N ALA A 11 24.23 29.69 -14.11
CA ALA A 11 22.92 29.15 -13.74
C ALA A 11 22.34 29.97 -12.58
N GLU A 12 21.11 30.43 -12.73
CA GLU A 12 20.38 30.95 -11.60
C GLU A 12 20.02 29.75 -10.71
N ARG A 13 20.58 29.67 -9.51
CA ARG A 13 19.99 28.81 -8.49
C ARG A 13 18.73 29.53 -8.05
N ALA A 14 17.55 28.89 -8.13
CA ALA A 14 16.39 29.40 -7.40
C ALA A 14 16.79 29.46 -5.93
N SER A 15 17.13 30.65 -5.46
CA SER A 15 17.34 30.83 -4.04
C SER A 15 15.98 30.56 -3.40
N ARG A 16 15.89 29.60 -2.48
CA ARG A 16 14.74 29.52 -1.56
C ARG A 16 14.60 30.84 -0.76
N LEU A 17 15.59 31.73 -0.84
CA LEU A 17 15.61 33.11 -0.33
C LEU A 17 14.79 34.11 -1.17
N GLY A 18 14.28 33.77 -2.36
CA GLY A 18 13.31 34.62 -3.07
C GLY A 18 12.01 34.84 -2.30
N HIS A 19 11.76 34.01 -1.28
CA HIS A 19 10.69 34.14 -0.30
C HIS A 19 11.05 35.05 0.91
N LEU A 20 12.22 35.69 0.94
CA LEU A 20 12.56 36.65 2.01
C LEU A 20 11.56 37.82 2.09
N ASP A 21 10.93 38.16 0.96
CA ASP A 21 9.91 39.22 0.89
C ASP A 21 8.51 38.77 1.34
N VAL A 22 8.33 37.49 1.70
CA VAL A 22 7.07 36.98 2.28
C VAL A 22 6.77 37.72 3.58
N LEU A 23 7.79 37.99 4.42
CA LEU A 23 7.62 38.78 5.63
C LEU A 23 7.48 40.28 5.36
N LYS A 24 7.71 40.78 4.14
CA LYS A 24 7.36 42.16 3.75
C LYS A 24 5.88 42.32 3.41
N SER A 25 5.19 41.23 3.06
CA SER A 25 3.75 41.26 2.81
C SER A 25 2.99 41.66 4.07
N GLU A 26 2.27 42.78 4.01
CA GLU A 26 1.44 43.25 5.12
C GLU A 26 0.37 42.22 5.52
N LEU A 27 -0.14 41.47 4.55
CA LEU A 27 -1.06 40.36 4.83
C LEU A 27 -0.37 39.27 5.66
N VAL A 28 0.84 38.85 5.27
CA VAL A 28 1.57 37.80 6.00
C VAL A 28 1.93 38.28 7.40
N LYS A 29 2.41 39.52 7.55
CA LYS A 29 2.67 40.11 8.88
C LYS A 29 1.42 40.14 9.75
N LYS A 30 0.27 40.53 9.17
CA LYS A 30 -1.02 40.52 9.87
C LYS A 30 -1.42 39.12 10.29
N LEU A 31 -1.26 38.13 9.41
CA LEU A 31 -1.57 36.74 9.70
C LEU A 31 -0.65 36.17 10.80
N CYS A 32 0.66 36.35 10.69
CA CYS A 32 1.61 35.92 11.71
C CYS A 32 1.35 36.56 13.07
N LYS A 33 0.93 37.84 13.11
CA LYS A 33 0.53 38.53 14.35
C LYS A 33 -0.82 38.07 14.89
N SER A 34 -1.68 37.51 14.03
CA SER A 34 -2.99 36.98 14.43
C SER A 34 -2.95 35.52 14.86
N PHE A 35 -1.82 34.83 14.64
CA PHE A 35 -1.63 33.48 15.14
C PHE A 35 -1.34 33.56 16.63
N GLU A 36 -2.16 32.86 17.40
CA GLU A 36 -1.98 32.69 18.83
C GLU A 36 -1.65 31.21 19.06
N ASP A 37 -0.80 30.95 20.05
CA ASP A 37 -0.67 29.59 20.53
C ASP A 37 -2.05 29.18 21.09
N PRO A 38 -2.60 28.04 20.66
CA PRO A 38 -3.80 27.54 21.32
C PRO A 38 -3.47 27.39 22.80
N VAL A 39 -4.43 27.76 23.66
CA VAL A 39 -4.34 27.45 25.09
C VAL A 39 -3.93 26.00 25.19
N GLN A 40 -2.75 25.72 25.77
CA GLN A 40 -2.24 24.37 25.91
C GLN A 40 -3.26 23.56 26.70
N CYS A 41 -4.17 22.89 25.99
CA CYS A 41 -4.98 21.88 26.60
C CYS A 41 -3.98 20.77 26.95
N PRO A 42 -3.90 20.36 28.22
CA PRO A 42 -3.16 19.15 28.54
C PRO A 42 -3.69 18.07 27.60
N ILE A 43 -2.79 17.49 26.80
CA ILE A 43 -3.14 16.36 25.93
C ILE A 43 -3.92 15.40 26.82
N SER A 44 -5.13 15.03 26.41
CA SER A 44 -5.95 14.11 27.19
C SER A 44 -5.20 12.79 27.30
N THR A 45 -4.45 12.61 28.39
CA THR A 45 -3.69 11.41 28.70
C THR A 45 -4.59 10.31 29.24
N ASN A 46 -5.91 10.55 29.33
CA ASN A 46 -6.93 9.57 29.64
C ASN A 46 -7.17 8.64 28.43
N CYS A 47 -6.10 8.03 27.93
CA CYS A 47 -6.18 6.90 27.02
C CYS A 47 -6.46 5.65 27.86
N SER A 48 -7.49 4.90 27.49
CA SER A 48 -7.81 3.62 28.13
C SER A 48 -6.82 2.56 27.63
N TRP A 49 -5.70 2.44 28.33
CA TRP A 49 -4.73 1.37 28.10
C TRP A 49 -5.27 0.06 28.66
N GLU A 50 -5.23 -0.99 27.86
CA GLU A 50 -5.59 -2.35 28.25
C GLU A 50 -4.32 -3.17 28.49
N ALA A 51 -4.31 -4.03 29.50
CA ALA A 51 -3.18 -4.92 29.74
C ALA A 51 -3.08 -5.95 28.61
N MET A 52 -1.89 -6.14 28.04
CA MET A 52 -1.62 -7.23 27.11
C MET A 52 -1.72 -8.57 27.85
N LEU A 53 -2.54 -9.47 27.33
CA LEU A 53 -2.62 -10.84 27.82
C LEU A 53 -1.36 -11.60 27.38
N SER A 54 -0.66 -12.22 28.31
CA SER A 54 0.59 -12.97 28.07
C SER A 54 0.40 -14.44 27.68
N ASN A 55 -0.83 -14.91 27.51
CA ASN A 55 -1.14 -16.34 27.40
C ASN A 55 -1.30 -16.85 25.94
N GLY A 56 -0.58 -16.28 24.99
CA GLY A 56 -0.61 -16.70 23.58
C GLY A 56 0.47 -17.71 23.24
N GLU A 57 0.15 -18.68 22.38
CA GLU A 57 1.16 -19.56 21.78
C GLU A 57 1.98 -18.77 20.73
N PRO A 58 3.31 -18.93 20.70
CA PRO A 58 4.16 -18.22 19.75
C PRO A 58 3.91 -18.72 18.33
N LEU A 59 3.73 -17.78 17.39
CA LEU A 59 3.66 -18.09 15.97
C LEU A 59 5.06 -18.42 15.44
N ALA A 60 5.22 -19.61 14.84
CA ALA A 60 6.51 -20.14 14.43
C ALA A 60 7.01 -19.56 13.10
N LEU A 61 6.09 -19.29 12.16
CA LEU A 61 6.42 -18.79 10.83
C LEU A 61 5.97 -17.33 10.70
N VAL A 62 6.90 -16.46 10.33
CA VAL A 62 6.63 -15.03 10.09
C VAL A 62 6.86 -14.72 8.62
N PHE A 63 5.90 -14.06 8.00
CA PHE A 63 5.98 -13.60 6.62
C PHE A 63 5.98 -12.08 6.62
N GLY A 64 7.07 -11.45 6.19
CA GLY A 64 7.17 -10.00 6.07
C GLY A 64 7.06 -9.55 4.62
N VAL A 65 6.20 -8.57 4.33
CA VAL A 65 6.16 -7.91 3.02
C VAL A 65 6.57 -6.45 3.14
N ASP A 66 7.41 -6.02 2.20
CA ASP A 66 7.86 -4.64 2.07
C ASP A 66 8.03 -4.27 0.59
N GLY A 67 7.97 -2.98 0.30
CA GLY A 67 8.10 -2.41 -1.02
C GLY A 67 8.90 -1.12 -1.00
N SER A 68 9.61 -0.89 -2.10
CA SER A 68 10.37 0.32 -2.34
C SER A 68 10.11 0.82 -3.75
N MET A 69 10.16 2.12 -3.90
CA MET A 69 9.94 2.79 -5.16
C MET A 69 10.92 3.94 -5.33
N GLN A 70 11.54 4.01 -6.50
CA GLN A 70 12.51 5.03 -6.85
C GLN A 70 12.16 5.61 -8.22
N ILE A 71 12.01 6.93 -8.27
CA ILE A 71 11.82 7.66 -9.52
C ILE A 71 13.20 8.09 -10.03
N ILE A 72 13.47 7.76 -11.29
CA ILE A 72 14.64 8.24 -12.02
C ILE A 72 14.14 9.27 -13.03
N GLU A 73 14.65 10.48 -12.93
CA GLU A 73 14.32 11.60 -13.80
C GLU A 73 15.55 12.09 -14.56
N SER A 74 15.40 12.34 -15.85
CA SER A 74 16.45 12.97 -16.66
C SER A 74 16.68 14.40 -16.22
N GLU A 75 17.95 14.77 -15.98
CA GLU A 75 18.32 16.14 -15.59
C GLU A 75 18.03 17.19 -16.68
N THR A 76 17.80 16.75 -17.92
CA THR A 76 17.59 17.60 -19.09
C THR A 76 16.15 17.55 -19.58
N PRO A 77 15.57 18.68 -20.04
CA PRO A 77 14.28 18.69 -20.71
C PRO A 77 14.22 17.62 -21.83
N PRO A 78 13.09 16.89 -21.97
CA PRO A 78 11.79 17.16 -21.37
C PRO A 78 11.60 16.59 -19.95
N TYR A 79 12.66 16.21 -19.24
CA TYR A 79 12.59 15.62 -17.89
C TYR A 79 11.82 14.30 -17.88
N LYS A 80 12.31 13.37 -18.71
CA LYS A 80 11.81 12.00 -18.80
C LYS A 80 11.87 11.33 -17.44
N ALA A 81 10.81 10.61 -17.04
CA ALA A 81 10.79 9.94 -15.75
C ALA A 81 10.26 8.51 -15.84
N LEU A 82 10.92 7.64 -15.08
CA LEU A 82 10.57 6.23 -14.87
C LEU A 82 10.46 5.98 -13.37
N ALA A 83 9.45 5.21 -12.95
CA ALA A 83 9.36 4.71 -11.58
C ALA A 83 9.78 3.24 -11.55
N PHE A 84 10.85 2.93 -10.83
CA PHE A 84 11.27 1.56 -10.52
C PHE A 84 10.61 1.16 -9.21
N ILE A 85 9.95 0.01 -9.22
CA ILE A 85 9.21 -0.50 -8.06
C ILE A 85 9.72 -1.90 -7.77
N LYS A 86 10.03 -2.17 -6.51
CA LYS A 86 10.43 -3.49 -6.04
C LYS A 86 9.62 -3.85 -4.81
N THR A 87 9.08 -5.06 -4.77
CA THR A 87 8.42 -5.61 -3.58
C THR A 87 9.02 -6.96 -3.24
N ALA A 88 8.98 -7.32 -1.96
CA ALA A 88 9.55 -8.57 -1.47
C ALA A 88 8.64 -9.19 -0.42
N LEU A 89 8.48 -10.52 -0.48
CA LEU A 89 7.92 -11.32 0.60
C LEU A 89 9.02 -12.19 1.18
N LEU A 90 9.27 -12.07 2.48
CA LEU A 90 10.26 -12.83 3.21
C LEU A 90 9.57 -13.78 4.17
N ARG A 91 9.93 -15.07 4.13
CA ARG A 91 9.56 -16.05 5.14
C ARG A 91 10.70 -16.18 6.14
N ILE A 92 10.36 -16.11 7.42
CA ILE A 92 11.28 -16.26 8.54
C ILE A 92 10.75 -17.35 9.44
N ASP A 93 11.59 -18.35 9.70
CA ASP A 93 11.34 -19.35 10.73
C ASP A 93 11.91 -18.85 12.05
N ARG A 94 11.05 -18.73 13.08
CA ARG A 94 11.46 -18.25 14.39
C ARG A 94 12.50 -19.16 15.04
N ALA A 95 12.45 -20.47 14.83
CA ALA A 95 13.46 -21.39 15.35
C ALA A 95 14.82 -21.11 14.71
N ALA A 96 14.85 -20.86 13.40
CA ALA A 96 16.08 -20.48 12.70
C ALA A 96 16.61 -19.12 13.18
N LEU A 97 15.73 -18.14 13.38
CA LEU A 97 16.12 -16.81 13.88
C LEU A 97 16.67 -16.87 15.30
N SER A 98 16.17 -17.75 16.16
CA SER A 98 16.66 -17.89 17.55
C SER A 98 18.10 -18.39 17.67
N LEU A 99 18.68 -18.88 16.56
CA LEU A 99 20.10 -19.26 16.48
C LEU A 99 21.01 -18.06 16.18
N ILE A 100 20.44 -16.90 15.81
CA ILE A 100 21.17 -15.66 15.58
C ILE A 100 21.12 -14.82 16.85
N ASP A 101 22.25 -14.20 17.19
CA ASP A 101 22.35 -13.23 18.27
C ASP A 101 21.42 -12.03 18.00
N GLU A 102 20.51 -11.75 18.93
CA GLU A 102 19.51 -10.69 18.80
C GLU A 102 20.13 -9.27 18.89
N GLU A 103 21.21 -9.10 19.64
CA GLU A 103 21.87 -7.80 19.81
C GLU A 103 22.90 -7.53 18.72
N LEU A 104 23.60 -8.57 18.27
CA LEU A 104 24.67 -8.49 17.28
C LEU A 104 24.48 -9.54 16.16
N PRO A 105 23.42 -9.42 15.34
CA PRO A 105 23.10 -10.41 14.32
C PRO A 105 24.20 -10.49 13.26
N HIS A 106 24.75 -11.69 13.05
CA HIS A 106 25.78 -11.91 12.04
C HIS A 106 25.20 -11.78 10.61
N PRO A 107 25.61 -10.79 9.79
CA PRO A 107 24.93 -10.48 8.53
C PRO A 107 24.89 -11.63 7.52
N PHE A 108 25.95 -12.45 7.46
CA PHE A 108 25.97 -13.60 6.55
C PHE A 108 25.06 -14.74 7.03
N ALA A 109 24.94 -14.93 8.35
CA ALA A 109 24.03 -15.96 8.88
C ALA A 109 22.57 -15.58 8.58
N LEU A 110 22.24 -14.29 8.74
CA LEU A 110 20.93 -13.76 8.38
C LEU A 110 20.66 -13.91 6.87
N ARG A 111 21.63 -13.56 6.02
CA ARG A 111 21.52 -13.76 4.57
C ARG A 111 21.24 -15.22 4.22
N ASP A 112 21.97 -16.15 4.84
CA ASP A 112 21.85 -17.57 4.53
C ASP A 112 20.48 -18.14 4.95
N ILE A 113 19.90 -17.67 6.06
CA ILE A 113 18.51 -18.00 6.45
C ILE A 113 17.49 -17.45 5.44
N LEU A 114 17.75 -16.26 4.89
CA LEU A 114 16.82 -15.55 4.00
C LEU A 114 16.94 -15.95 2.52
N ALA A 115 18.07 -16.52 2.09
CA ALA A 115 18.39 -16.75 0.68
C ALA A 115 17.34 -17.58 -0.08
N ASP A 116 16.81 -18.62 0.56
CA ASP A 116 15.80 -19.53 -0.04
C ASP A 116 14.36 -19.20 0.41
N SER A 117 14.19 -18.09 1.13
CA SER A 117 12.91 -17.74 1.77
C SER A 117 12.35 -16.41 1.28
N ALA A 118 12.88 -15.87 0.19
CA ALA A 118 12.52 -14.57 -0.35
C ALA A 118 11.89 -14.68 -1.75
N LEU A 119 10.72 -14.09 -1.94
CA LEU A 119 10.13 -13.83 -3.24
C LEU A 119 10.32 -12.35 -3.57
N TYR A 120 10.86 -12.05 -4.75
CA TYR A 120 11.09 -10.69 -5.21
C TYR A 120 10.30 -10.42 -6.49
N HIS A 121 9.67 -9.26 -6.55
CA HIS A 121 9.12 -8.72 -7.78
C HIS A 121 9.75 -7.35 -8.06
N ALA A 122 10.07 -7.09 -9.32
CA ALA A 122 10.52 -5.79 -9.78
C ALA A 122 9.80 -5.41 -11.07
N THR A 123 9.39 -4.15 -11.17
CA THR A 123 8.77 -3.59 -12.37
C THR A 123 9.22 -2.14 -12.58
N VAL A 124 8.90 -1.60 -13.75
CA VAL A 124 9.16 -0.21 -14.11
C VAL A 124 7.93 0.38 -14.80
N LEU A 125 7.51 1.56 -14.37
CA LEU A 125 6.41 2.30 -15.02
C LEU A 125 6.95 3.55 -15.71
N PRO A 126 6.61 3.79 -16.99
CA PRO A 126 6.84 5.08 -17.61
C PRO A 126 5.91 6.12 -17.01
N LEU A 127 6.47 7.23 -16.52
CA LEU A 127 5.66 8.31 -15.92
C LEU A 127 5.37 9.42 -16.93
N ARG A 128 6.41 9.92 -17.61
CA ARG A 128 6.28 11.01 -18.59
C ARG A 128 7.42 11.03 -19.57
N TYR A 129 7.12 11.40 -20.82
CA TYR A 129 8.08 11.54 -21.92
C TYR A 129 8.94 10.28 -22.19
N VAL A 130 8.44 9.12 -21.77
CA VAL A 130 8.97 7.79 -22.10
C VAL A 130 7.82 7.01 -22.69
N VAL A 131 8.01 6.48 -23.89
CA VAL A 131 6.96 5.80 -24.65
C VAL A 131 7.43 4.42 -25.09
N VAL A 132 6.50 3.47 -25.13
CA VAL A 132 6.70 2.19 -25.80
C VAL A 132 6.33 2.38 -27.28
N PRO A 133 7.19 2.00 -28.24
CA PRO A 133 6.91 2.19 -29.66
C PRO A 133 5.56 1.60 -30.07
N GLY A 134 4.68 2.43 -30.65
CA GLY A 134 3.36 2.00 -31.13
C GLY A 134 2.24 1.99 -30.08
N MET A 135 2.51 2.43 -28.85
CA MET A 135 1.52 2.49 -27.77
C MET A 135 1.46 3.88 -27.11
N SER A 136 0.27 4.25 -26.60
CA SER A 136 0.13 5.39 -25.70
C SER A 136 0.79 5.08 -24.34
N VAL A 137 1.16 6.10 -23.56
CA VAL A 137 1.67 5.87 -22.19
C VAL A 137 0.59 5.20 -21.34
N TYR A 138 -0.65 5.62 -21.53
CA TYR A 138 -1.83 5.04 -20.88
C TYR A 138 -1.95 3.53 -21.10
N ASP A 139 -1.90 3.07 -22.36
CA ASP A 139 -2.01 1.65 -22.69
C ASP A 139 -0.78 0.86 -22.27
N ALA A 140 0.42 1.44 -22.45
CA ALA A 140 1.67 0.82 -22.01
C ALA A 140 1.66 0.56 -20.50
N VAL A 141 1.23 1.52 -19.67
CA VAL A 141 1.15 1.32 -18.22
C VAL A 141 0.12 0.26 -17.84
N ARG A 142 -1.03 0.20 -18.53
CA ARG A 142 -2.04 -0.85 -18.30
C ARG A 142 -1.48 -2.24 -18.59
N GLU A 143 -0.81 -2.40 -19.73
CA GLU A 143 -0.18 -3.67 -20.11
C GLU A 143 0.94 -4.05 -19.14
N ILE A 144 1.83 -3.11 -18.79
CA ILE A 144 2.90 -3.36 -17.81
C ILE A 144 2.31 -3.79 -16.47
N ILE A 145 1.28 -3.13 -15.95
CA ILE A 145 0.65 -3.54 -14.68
C ILE A 145 0.09 -4.95 -14.77
N PHE A 146 -0.57 -5.30 -15.88
CA PHE A 146 -1.10 -6.64 -16.10
C PHE A 146 0.01 -7.70 -16.13
N GLU A 147 1.07 -7.47 -16.93
CA GLU A 147 2.21 -8.37 -17.05
C GLU A 147 2.98 -8.50 -15.74
N SER A 148 3.19 -7.40 -15.02
CA SER A 148 3.95 -7.37 -13.78
C SER A 148 3.25 -8.08 -12.62
N VAL A 149 1.91 -8.03 -12.55
CA VAL A 149 1.18 -8.87 -11.58
C VAL A 149 1.24 -10.36 -11.97
N LYS A 150 1.36 -10.65 -13.28
CA LYS A 150 1.50 -12.01 -13.85
C LYS A 150 2.97 -12.42 -14.06
N ASP A 151 3.90 -11.80 -13.35
CA ASP A 151 5.34 -11.98 -13.52
C ASP A 151 5.72 -13.47 -13.40
N ALA A 152 6.36 -13.98 -14.46
CA ALA A 152 6.79 -15.37 -14.54
C ALA A 152 7.89 -15.72 -13.52
N SER A 153 8.64 -14.73 -13.02
CA SER A 153 9.62 -14.96 -11.94
C SER A 153 8.97 -15.36 -10.61
N LEU A 154 7.66 -15.12 -10.47
CA LEU A 154 6.82 -15.54 -9.34
C LEU A 154 5.77 -16.58 -9.76
N ASP A 155 5.97 -17.26 -10.89
CA ASP A 155 5.02 -18.24 -11.46
C ASP A 155 3.59 -17.70 -11.66
N GLY A 156 3.42 -16.37 -11.75
CA GLY A 156 2.10 -15.73 -11.82
C GLY A 156 1.26 -15.83 -10.53
N GLU A 157 1.86 -16.24 -9.40
CA GLU A 157 1.15 -16.46 -8.14
C GLU A 157 0.44 -15.20 -7.59
N PRO A 158 0.97 -13.96 -7.71
CA PRO A 158 0.22 -12.75 -7.33
C PRO A 158 -1.03 -12.53 -8.18
N PHE A 159 -0.99 -12.87 -9.48
CA PHE A 159 -2.15 -12.81 -10.37
C PHE A 159 -3.20 -13.85 -10.02
N GLU A 160 -2.78 -15.08 -9.71
CA GLU A 160 -3.69 -16.11 -9.19
C GLU A 160 -4.33 -15.69 -7.86
N THR A 161 -3.57 -15.00 -7.00
CA THR A 161 -4.10 -14.41 -5.77
C THR A 161 -5.11 -13.31 -6.05
N LEU A 162 -4.85 -12.43 -7.02
CA LEU A 162 -5.83 -11.44 -7.45
C LEU A 162 -7.13 -12.12 -7.89
N LYS A 163 -7.06 -13.13 -8.76
CA LYS A 163 -8.23 -13.93 -9.20
C LYS A 163 -8.94 -14.58 -8.02
N TRP A 164 -8.19 -15.19 -7.10
CA TRP A 164 -8.73 -15.83 -5.90
C TRP A 164 -9.48 -14.84 -5.00
N ILE A 165 -8.95 -13.62 -4.84
CA ILE A 165 -9.59 -12.54 -4.08
C ILE A 165 -10.86 -12.03 -4.77
N VAL A 166 -10.76 -11.59 -6.03
CA VAL A 166 -11.86 -10.90 -6.72
C VAL A 166 -13.03 -11.83 -7.07
N TYR A 167 -12.74 -13.11 -7.35
CA TYR A 167 -13.76 -14.13 -7.61
C TYR A 167 -14.16 -14.93 -6.36
N GLU A 168 -13.59 -14.59 -5.19
CA GLU A 168 -13.88 -15.20 -3.89
C GLU A 168 -13.82 -16.73 -3.90
N LYS A 169 -12.74 -17.29 -4.47
CA LYS A 169 -12.65 -18.72 -4.77
C LYS A 169 -12.60 -19.63 -3.53
N TRP A 170 -12.45 -19.08 -2.32
CA TRP A 170 -12.27 -19.84 -1.08
C TRP A 170 -13.52 -20.59 -0.58
N ASP A 171 -14.74 -20.20 -0.99
CA ASP A 171 -15.98 -20.87 -0.58
C ASP A 171 -16.56 -21.80 -1.66
N GLY A 172 -15.86 -21.95 -2.79
CA GLY A 172 -16.26 -22.78 -3.93
C GLY A 172 -17.41 -22.21 -4.77
N LYS A 173 -17.98 -21.05 -4.40
CA LYS A 173 -19.04 -20.42 -5.20
C LYS A 173 -18.42 -19.61 -6.31
N LYS A 174 -18.98 -19.74 -7.51
CA LYS A 174 -18.57 -18.93 -8.66
C LYS A 174 -19.16 -17.54 -8.53
N LYS A 175 -18.37 -16.59 -8.04
CA LYS A 175 -18.78 -15.18 -7.94
C LYS A 175 -18.42 -14.42 -9.20
N HIS A 176 -19.33 -13.59 -9.70
CA HIS A 176 -19.06 -12.71 -10.83
C HIS A 176 -18.26 -11.48 -10.39
N LEU A 177 -17.39 -11.00 -11.29
CA LEU A 177 -16.69 -9.74 -11.10
C LEU A 177 -17.70 -8.58 -11.18
N PRO A 178 -17.81 -7.74 -10.13
CA PRO A 178 -18.68 -6.57 -10.18
C PRO A 178 -18.30 -5.64 -11.34
N PRO A 179 -19.25 -4.90 -11.93
CA PRO A 179 -18.94 -3.92 -12.95
C PRO A 179 -17.92 -2.89 -12.45
N PHE A 180 -16.97 -2.55 -13.31
CA PHE A 180 -15.96 -1.52 -13.10
C PHE A 180 -15.92 -0.55 -14.28
N GLU A 181 -15.23 0.56 -14.11
CA GLU A 181 -15.07 1.57 -15.16
C GLU A 181 -14.20 1.06 -16.29
N CYS A 182 -14.67 1.19 -17.53
CA CYS A 182 -13.91 0.79 -18.68
C CYS A 182 -12.79 1.81 -18.99
N PRO A 183 -11.52 1.38 -19.18
CA PRO A 183 -10.41 2.27 -19.54
C PRO A 183 -10.54 2.89 -20.94
N HIS A 184 -11.48 2.42 -21.78
CA HIS A 184 -11.64 2.90 -23.16
C HIS A 184 -12.85 3.82 -23.36
N CYS A 185 -13.90 3.65 -22.56
CA CYS A 185 -15.14 4.43 -22.71
C CYS A 185 -15.67 5.03 -21.40
N GLU A 186 -14.95 4.86 -20.29
CA GLU A 186 -15.21 5.51 -18.99
C GLU A 186 -16.59 5.20 -18.39
N LYS A 187 -17.28 4.16 -18.89
CA LYS A 187 -18.56 3.70 -18.35
C LYS A 187 -18.33 2.58 -17.36
N THR A 188 -19.02 2.62 -16.22
CA THR A 188 -19.03 1.58 -15.18
C THR A 188 -19.89 0.37 -15.58
N ILE A 189 -19.45 -0.33 -16.61
CA ILE A 189 -20.13 -1.50 -17.20
C ILE A 189 -19.15 -2.60 -17.60
N ALA A 190 -17.84 -2.34 -17.52
CA ALA A 190 -16.82 -3.35 -17.83
C ALA A 190 -16.89 -4.46 -16.79
N THR A 191 -16.83 -5.70 -17.24
CA THR A 191 -16.77 -6.89 -16.39
C THR A 191 -16.09 -8.00 -17.17
N LEU A 192 -15.70 -9.06 -16.47
CA LEU A 192 -15.08 -10.25 -17.06
C LEU A 192 -15.82 -11.50 -16.59
N PRO A 193 -15.90 -12.55 -17.44
CA PRO A 193 -16.39 -13.85 -17.02
C PRO A 193 -15.62 -14.40 -15.81
N TYR A 194 -16.23 -15.33 -15.08
CA TYR A 194 -15.57 -16.00 -13.96
C TYR A 194 -14.22 -16.56 -14.39
N ASP A 195 -13.18 -16.25 -13.61
CA ASP A 195 -11.79 -16.69 -13.83
C ASP A 195 -11.14 -16.23 -15.14
N ALA A 196 -11.74 -15.28 -15.85
CA ALA A 196 -11.13 -14.70 -17.03
C ALA A 196 -10.04 -13.68 -16.65
N GLU A 197 -8.96 -13.68 -17.43
CA GLU A 197 -7.81 -12.80 -17.28
C GLU A 197 -7.94 -11.55 -18.16
N GLU A 198 -8.56 -11.73 -19.33
CA GLU A 198 -8.74 -10.75 -20.37
C GLU A 198 -10.16 -10.87 -20.95
N GLY A 199 -10.61 -9.81 -21.61
CA GLY A 199 -11.89 -9.81 -22.31
C GLY A 199 -12.11 -8.51 -23.07
N ASN A 200 -13.36 -8.23 -23.42
CA ASN A 200 -13.75 -7.03 -24.17
C ASN A 200 -14.88 -6.30 -23.45
N CYS A 201 -14.84 -4.97 -23.47
CA CYS A 201 -15.90 -4.16 -22.91
C CYS A 201 -17.21 -4.35 -23.69
N PRO A 202 -18.36 -4.61 -23.02
CA PRO A 202 -19.63 -4.86 -23.69
C PRO A 202 -20.19 -3.67 -24.48
N ASN A 203 -19.68 -2.44 -24.28
CA ASN A 203 -20.16 -1.24 -24.98
C ASN A 203 -19.22 -0.75 -26.08
N CYS A 204 -17.91 -0.71 -25.85
CA CYS A 204 -16.95 -0.19 -26.84
C CYS A 204 -16.07 -1.27 -27.48
N ASN A 205 -16.20 -2.53 -27.05
CA ASN A 205 -15.39 -3.67 -27.49
C ASN A 205 -13.87 -3.53 -27.23
N GLY A 206 -13.43 -2.51 -26.49
CA GLY A 206 -12.04 -2.31 -26.12
C GLY A 206 -11.51 -3.43 -25.22
N LYS A 207 -10.22 -3.77 -25.38
CA LYS A 207 -9.53 -4.84 -24.65
C LYS A 207 -9.43 -4.52 -23.16
N LEU A 208 -9.88 -5.46 -22.33
CA LEU A 208 -9.86 -5.37 -20.87
C LEU A 208 -8.87 -6.38 -20.30
N PHE A 209 -8.14 -5.96 -19.28
CA PHE A 209 -7.35 -6.80 -18.40
C PHE A 209 -8.06 -6.92 -17.06
N LEU A 210 -7.90 -8.05 -16.36
CA LEU A 210 -8.43 -8.18 -15.00
C LEU A 210 -7.92 -7.08 -14.08
N THR A 211 -6.66 -6.67 -14.22
CA THR A 211 -6.05 -5.58 -13.44
C THR A 211 -6.70 -4.22 -13.69
N ASP A 212 -7.41 -4.00 -14.80
CA ASP A 212 -8.17 -2.76 -15.01
C ASP A 212 -9.25 -2.56 -13.95
N MET A 213 -9.76 -3.64 -13.36
CA MET A 213 -10.75 -3.57 -12.30
C MET A 213 -10.24 -2.75 -11.12
N LEU A 214 -8.92 -2.76 -10.85
CA LEU A 214 -8.31 -2.04 -9.73
C LEU A 214 -8.47 -0.52 -9.89
N GLY A 215 -8.50 -0.02 -11.13
CA GLY A 215 -8.79 1.39 -11.42
C GLY A 215 -7.56 2.31 -11.50
N PHE A 216 -6.36 1.78 -11.70
CA PHE A 216 -5.15 2.60 -11.93
C PHE A 216 -5.32 3.58 -13.08
N HIS A 217 -5.99 3.13 -14.14
CA HIS A 217 -6.26 3.89 -15.35
C HIS A 217 -7.10 5.17 -15.11
N GLN A 218 -7.81 5.26 -13.99
CA GLN A 218 -8.64 6.41 -13.66
C GLN A 218 -7.82 7.61 -13.16
N GLU A 219 -6.58 7.39 -12.71
CA GLU A 219 -5.65 8.47 -12.32
C GLU A 219 -4.73 8.89 -13.47
N MET A 220 -4.75 8.18 -14.61
CA MET A 220 -3.82 8.41 -15.71
C MET A 220 -4.37 9.39 -16.75
N ALA A 221 -3.47 10.11 -17.41
CA ALA A 221 -3.75 10.86 -18.62
C ALA A 221 -3.20 10.10 -19.84
N PRO A 222 -3.62 10.44 -21.08
CA PRO A 222 -3.18 9.72 -22.29
C PRO A 222 -1.66 9.60 -22.44
N ASP A 223 -0.93 10.67 -22.11
CA ASP A 223 0.52 10.79 -22.30
C ASP A 223 1.31 10.92 -20.98
N SER A 224 0.65 10.72 -19.83
CA SER A 224 1.32 10.80 -18.53
C SER A 224 0.64 9.99 -17.44
N THR A 225 1.48 9.43 -16.57
CA THR A 225 1.08 8.64 -15.41
C THR A 225 1.61 9.34 -14.16
N PRO A 226 0.73 9.73 -13.21
CA PRO A 226 1.16 10.33 -11.96
C PRO A 226 1.98 9.36 -11.11
N GLU A 227 2.87 9.90 -10.30
CA GLU A 227 3.67 9.14 -9.32
C GLU A 227 2.79 8.37 -8.31
N THR A 228 1.57 8.87 -8.06
CA THR A 228 0.59 8.20 -7.20
C THR A 228 0.19 6.83 -7.72
N VAL A 229 0.21 6.59 -9.03
CA VAL A 229 -0.06 5.28 -9.64
C VAL A 229 1.06 4.29 -9.30
N ALA A 230 2.32 4.73 -9.35
CA ALA A 230 3.45 3.89 -8.97
C ALA A 230 3.41 3.50 -7.48
N THR A 231 3.15 4.47 -6.60
CA THR A 231 2.99 4.20 -5.16
C THR A 231 1.79 3.29 -4.88
N ALA A 232 0.67 3.50 -5.57
CA ALA A 232 -0.51 2.65 -5.43
C ALA A 232 -0.26 1.22 -5.93
N TYR A 233 0.44 1.06 -7.05
CA TYR A 233 0.83 -0.25 -7.57
C TYR A 233 1.68 -1.00 -6.54
N MET A 234 2.71 -0.36 -5.98
CA MET A 234 3.55 -0.94 -4.94
C MET A 234 2.72 -1.46 -3.76
N SER A 235 1.84 -0.63 -3.20
CA SER A 235 0.99 -0.98 -2.05
C SER A 235 0.01 -2.12 -2.36
N ILE A 236 -0.56 -2.15 -3.56
CA ILE A 236 -1.44 -3.23 -4.01
C ILE A 236 -0.64 -4.51 -4.22
N HIS A 237 0.53 -4.44 -4.84
CA HIS A 237 1.38 -5.59 -5.07
C HIS A 237 1.91 -6.19 -3.76
N GLU A 238 2.30 -5.37 -2.77
CA GLU A 238 2.59 -5.82 -1.40
C GLU A 238 1.41 -6.59 -0.80
N THR A 239 0.19 -6.05 -0.94
CA THR A 239 -1.02 -6.71 -0.44
C THR A 239 -1.25 -8.03 -1.16
N LEU A 240 -1.10 -8.08 -2.49
CA LEU A 240 -1.23 -9.32 -3.26
C LEU A 240 -0.15 -10.34 -2.88
N LEU A 241 1.10 -9.94 -2.67
CA LEU A 241 2.17 -10.84 -2.20
C LEU A 241 1.88 -11.40 -0.81
N LEU A 242 1.45 -10.55 0.13
CA LEU A 242 1.04 -10.98 1.46
C LEU A 242 -0.07 -12.04 1.38
N PHE A 243 -1.10 -11.75 0.58
CA PHE A 243 -2.21 -12.67 0.39
C PHE A 243 -1.87 -13.88 -0.50
N THR A 244 -0.76 -13.86 -1.23
CA THR A 244 -0.23 -15.02 -1.94
C THR A 244 0.29 -16.05 -0.95
N GLY A 245 1.04 -15.60 0.06
CA GLY A 245 1.41 -16.44 1.20
C GLY A 245 0.15 -17.00 1.88
N VAL A 246 -0.82 -16.15 2.18
CA VAL A 246 -2.08 -16.57 2.81
C VAL A 246 -2.82 -17.64 1.99
N ARG A 247 -3.02 -17.39 0.69
CA ARG A 247 -3.69 -18.32 -0.23
C ARG A 247 -2.96 -19.65 -0.30
N TYR A 248 -1.64 -19.63 -0.43
CA TYR A 248 -0.82 -20.85 -0.49
C TYR A 248 -1.07 -21.77 0.70
N PHE A 249 -1.03 -21.23 1.93
CA PHE A 249 -1.28 -22.02 3.13
C PHE A 249 -2.75 -22.42 3.29
N TRP A 250 -3.68 -21.53 2.94
CA TRP A 250 -5.10 -21.84 2.94
C TRP A 250 -5.45 -23.03 2.03
N GLU A 251 -4.85 -23.10 0.83
CA GLU A 251 -5.15 -24.14 -0.16
C GLU A 251 -4.38 -25.44 0.10
N ARG A 252 -3.14 -25.37 0.59
CA ARG A 252 -2.24 -26.54 0.68
C ARG A 252 -1.97 -27.05 2.09
N LYS A 253 -1.99 -26.18 3.11
CA LYS A 253 -1.49 -26.48 4.47
C LYS A 253 -2.25 -25.73 5.58
N LYS A 254 -3.58 -25.92 5.66
CA LYS A 254 -4.45 -25.25 6.65
C LYS A 254 -4.01 -25.44 8.11
N GLU A 255 -3.44 -26.60 8.44
CA GLU A 255 -2.96 -26.90 9.80
C GLU A 255 -1.78 -26.01 10.23
N VAL A 256 -0.94 -25.59 9.27
CA VAL A 256 0.20 -24.69 9.52
C VAL A 256 -0.24 -23.23 9.52
N PHE A 257 -1.38 -22.94 8.89
CA PHE A 257 -1.87 -21.59 8.65
C PHE A 257 -2.14 -20.81 9.94
N SER A 258 -2.69 -21.47 10.97
CA SER A 258 -2.90 -20.85 12.30
C SER A 258 -1.61 -20.61 13.07
N ASN A 259 -0.46 -21.09 12.59
CA ASN A 259 0.86 -20.84 13.18
C ASN A 259 1.69 -19.82 12.38
N CYS A 260 1.06 -19.14 11.41
CA CYS A 260 1.69 -18.13 10.58
C CYS A 260 1.30 -16.72 11.04
N LEU A 261 2.28 -15.81 11.07
CA LEU A 261 2.08 -14.37 11.21
C LEU A 261 2.41 -13.68 9.88
N PHE A 262 1.50 -12.87 9.38
CA PHE A 262 1.68 -12.09 8.16
C PHE A 262 1.84 -10.61 8.52
N VAL A 263 3.01 -10.06 8.25
CA VAL A 263 3.45 -8.71 8.61
C VAL A 263 3.59 -7.87 7.36
N LYS A 264 2.99 -6.69 7.38
CA LYS A 264 3.15 -5.67 6.34
C LYS A 264 3.89 -4.46 6.90
N ASP A 265 4.94 -4.00 6.22
CA ASP A 265 5.48 -2.65 6.46
C ASP A 265 4.48 -1.64 5.87
N GLY A 266 3.83 -0.87 6.75
CA GLY A 266 2.70 -0.01 6.45
C GLY A 266 1.33 -0.53 6.91
N PRO A 267 0.27 0.27 6.74
CA PRO A 267 -1.05 -0.04 7.25
C PRO A 267 -1.71 -1.20 6.50
N LEU A 268 -2.60 -1.94 7.19
CA LEU A 268 -3.51 -2.92 6.59
C LEU A 268 -4.71 -2.24 5.91
N SER A 269 -4.40 -1.31 5.02
CA SER A 269 -5.36 -0.52 4.28
C SER A 269 -4.97 -0.37 2.81
N ILE A 270 -5.97 -0.08 1.99
CA ILE A 270 -5.86 0.23 0.57
C ILE A 270 -6.50 1.59 0.36
N ARG A 271 -5.81 2.47 -0.38
CA ARG A 271 -6.33 3.82 -0.71
C ARG A 271 -7.70 3.72 -1.37
N ALA A 272 -8.62 4.62 -1.02
CA ALA A 272 -10.04 4.55 -1.37
C ALA A 272 -10.33 4.29 -2.85
N GLN A 273 -9.56 4.89 -3.75
CA GLN A 273 -9.65 4.68 -5.21
C GLN A 273 -9.53 3.20 -5.61
N TYR A 274 -8.76 2.43 -4.85
CA TYR A 274 -8.42 1.03 -5.10
C TYR A 274 -9.10 0.06 -4.11
N SER A 275 -10.08 0.56 -3.34
CA SER A 275 -10.78 -0.17 -2.26
C SER A 275 -11.51 -1.45 -2.68
N LYS A 276 -11.62 -1.74 -3.99
CA LYS A 276 -12.35 -2.89 -4.52
C LYS A 276 -11.83 -4.24 -3.99
N LEU A 277 -10.58 -4.30 -3.52
CA LEU A 277 -10.01 -5.48 -2.86
C LEU A 277 -10.35 -5.58 -1.36
N VAL A 278 -10.70 -4.48 -0.71
CA VAL A 278 -10.93 -4.42 0.76
C VAL A 278 -12.10 -5.32 1.15
N ALA A 279 -13.24 -5.19 0.50
CA ALA A 279 -14.44 -5.94 0.87
C ALA A 279 -14.29 -7.46 0.64
N PRO A 280 -13.74 -7.96 -0.50
CA PRO A 280 -13.40 -9.37 -0.65
C PRO A 280 -12.41 -9.87 0.40
N ILE A 281 -11.33 -9.13 0.69
CA ILE A 281 -10.36 -9.52 1.73
C ILE A 281 -11.05 -9.67 3.08
N ARG A 282 -11.86 -8.69 3.52
CA ARG A 282 -12.59 -8.76 4.80
C ARG A 282 -13.53 -9.98 4.86
N ARG A 283 -14.20 -10.31 3.75
CA ARG A 283 -15.05 -11.50 3.67
C ARG A 283 -14.23 -12.78 3.82
N PHE A 284 -13.06 -12.86 3.20
CA PHE A 284 -12.16 -13.99 3.38
C PHE A 284 -11.68 -14.09 4.84
N LEU A 285 -11.24 -13.00 5.46
CA LEU A 285 -10.76 -13.01 6.85
C LEU A 285 -11.86 -13.48 7.82
N ALA A 286 -13.08 -12.99 7.65
CA ALA A 286 -14.24 -13.43 8.42
C ALA A 286 -14.52 -14.93 8.19
N PHE A 287 -14.56 -15.36 6.93
CA PHE A 287 -14.78 -16.75 6.56
C PHE A 287 -13.70 -17.67 7.17
N SER A 288 -12.42 -17.31 7.06
CA SER A 288 -11.29 -18.06 7.59
C SER A 288 -11.39 -18.24 9.11
N ARG A 289 -11.71 -17.17 9.84
CA ARG A 289 -11.97 -17.20 11.28
C ARG A 289 -13.15 -18.11 11.61
N ASP A 290 -14.27 -17.98 10.91
CA ASP A 290 -15.50 -18.76 11.16
C ASP A 290 -15.31 -20.26 10.83
N GLN A 291 -14.34 -20.61 9.98
CA GLN A 291 -13.90 -21.98 9.72
C GLN A 291 -12.90 -22.52 10.76
N GLY A 292 -12.53 -21.74 11.78
CA GLY A 292 -11.58 -22.14 12.83
C GLY A 292 -10.10 -21.97 12.47
N TYR A 293 -9.79 -21.26 11.38
CA TYR A 293 -8.42 -21.01 10.91
C TYR A 293 -8.20 -19.49 10.77
N PRO A 294 -8.06 -18.73 11.87
CA PRO A 294 -7.87 -17.29 11.79
C PRO A 294 -6.55 -16.92 11.09
N VAL A 295 -6.56 -15.82 10.34
CA VAL A 295 -5.36 -15.24 9.74
C VAL A 295 -4.77 -14.23 10.71
N HIS A 296 -3.53 -14.45 11.16
CA HIS A 296 -2.82 -13.48 12.00
C HIS A 296 -2.12 -12.46 11.11
N LEU A 297 -2.59 -11.21 11.14
CA LEU A 297 -2.09 -10.12 10.32
C LEU A 297 -1.69 -8.93 11.19
N ILE A 298 -0.56 -8.30 10.90
CA ILE A 298 -0.17 -7.03 11.51
C ILE A 298 0.33 -6.07 10.42
N GLY A 299 -0.03 -4.80 10.56
CA GLY A 299 0.60 -3.70 9.82
C GLY A 299 1.43 -2.85 10.76
N GLN A 300 2.55 -2.32 10.27
CA GLN A 300 3.42 -1.44 11.06
C GLN A 300 3.49 -0.06 10.42
N GLU A 301 3.08 0.97 11.17
CA GLU A 301 3.20 2.37 10.74
C GLU A 301 4.32 3.07 11.53
N LYS A 302 5.37 3.54 10.82
CA LYS A 302 6.53 4.23 11.42
C LYS A 302 6.37 5.76 11.43
N THR A 303 5.44 6.27 10.62
CA THR A 303 5.18 7.69 10.40
C THR A 303 3.69 7.93 10.21
N GLY A 304 3.27 9.20 10.25
CA GLY A 304 1.89 9.61 10.02
C GLY A 304 1.09 9.77 11.31
N ALA A 305 -0.17 10.16 11.18
CA ALA A 305 -0.98 10.68 12.28
C ALA A 305 -1.05 9.74 13.50
N PHE A 306 -1.13 8.42 13.30
CA PHE A 306 -1.13 7.45 14.39
C PHE A 306 0.22 7.37 15.11
N ALA A 307 1.33 7.34 14.37
CA ALA A 307 2.67 7.33 14.94
C ALA A 307 2.96 8.65 15.69
N ASP A 308 2.58 9.78 15.11
CA ASP A 308 2.73 11.10 15.72
C ASP A 308 1.91 11.20 17.01
N HIS A 309 0.66 10.73 17.00
CA HIS A 309 -0.19 10.70 18.19
C HIS A 309 0.36 9.76 19.27
N LEU A 310 0.89 8.59 18.89
CA LEU A 310 1.48 7.65 19.84
C LEU A 310 2.73 8.23 20.53
N GLN A 311 3.52 9.06 19.84
CA GLN A 311 4.64 9.78 20.47
C GLN A 311 4.19 10.74 21.59
N LEU A 312 2.97 11.27 21.49
CA LEU A 312 2.40 12.16 22.51
C LEU A 312 1.92 11.41 23.75
N ILE A 313 1.24 10.27 23.57
CA ILE A 313 0.59 9.55 24.67
C ILE A 313 1.41 8.38 25.23
N GLY A 314 2.36 7.85 24.45
CA GLY A 314 3.06 6.59 24.73
C GLY A 314 3.93 6.62 25.98
N ASN A 315 4.47 7.77 26.38
CA ASN A 315 5.26 7.91 27.61
C ASN A 315 4.44 7.62 28.89
N ASN A 316 3.11 7.68 28.80
CA ASN A 316 2.22 7.37 29.92
C ASN A 316 1.64 5.95 29.83
N ALA A 317 2.05 5.17 28.83
CA ALA A 317 1.56 3.80 28.66
C ALA A 317 2.10 2.90 29.79
N PRO A 318 1.24 2.14 30.47
CA PRO A 318 1.68 1.06 31.34
C PRO A 318 2.55 0.05 30.58
N ILE A 319 3.47 -0.62 31.29
CA ILE A 319 4.25 -1.72 30.73
C ILE A 319 3.30 -2.82 30.23
N GLN A 320 3.61 -3.40 29.06
CA GLN A 320 2.81 -4.46 28.44
C GLN A 320 1.34 -4.07 28.30
N SER A 321 1.08 -2.91 27.71
CA SER A 321 -0.27 -2.45 27.44
C SER A 321 -0.50 -2.18 25.96
N LEU A 322 -1.77 -2.22 25.58
CA LEU A 322 -2.27 -1.93 24.24
C LEU A 322 -3.30 -0.81 24.32
N PHE A 323 -3.35 0.03 23.29
CA PHE A 323 -4.37 1.06 23.16
C PHE A 323 -5.13 0.84 21.85
N ILE A 324 -6.44 0.60 21.96
CA ILE A 324 -7.32 0.40 20.82
C ILE A 324 -8.21 1.65 20.71
N PRO A 325 -7.85 2.63 19.87
CA PRO A 325 -8.65 3.84 19.75
C PRO A 325 -9.98 3.54 19.04
N GLY A 326 -11.08 3.99 19.62
CA GLY A 326 -12.39 3.94 18.98
C GLY A 326 -12.52 4.94 17.81
N ASP A 327 -13.54 4.75 16.97
CA ASP A 327 -13.78 5.57 15.77
C ASP A 327 -13.79 7.09 16.03
N GLN A 328 -14.55 7.52 17.05
CA GLN A 328 -14.62 8.93 17.44
C GLN A 328 -13.24 9.47 17.86
N TYR A 329 -12.49 8.69 18.65
CA TYR A 329 -11.15 9.07 19.10
C TYR A 329 -10.19 9.22 17.90
N ILE A 330 -10.21 8.27 16.96
CA ILE A 330 -9.39 8.36 15.75
C ILE A 330 -9.70 9.65 14.98
N LYS A 331 -10.98 9.97 14.76
CA LYS A 331 -11.37 11.15 14.00
C LYS A 331 -10.96 12.45 14.70
N GLU A 332 -11.28 12.60 15.97
CA GLU A 332 -11.13 13.87 16.68
C GLU A 332 -9.70 14.09 17.20
N GLN A 333 -9.08 13.05 17.76
CA GLN A 333 -7.81 13.17 18.46
C GLN A 333 -6.61 12.84 17.59
N ILE A 334 -6.75 11.90 16.63
CA ILE A 334 -5.64 11.48 15.76
C ILE A 334 -5.67 12.23 14.42
N GLN A 335 -6.84 12.32 13.78
CA GLN A 335 -6.99 12.95 12.46
C GLN A 335 -7.37 14.43 12.52
N HIS A 336 -7.70 14.94 13.72
CA HIS A 336 -8.17 16.31 13.95
C HIS A 336 -9.31 16.74 13.02
N ARG A 337 -10.27 15.84 12.79
CA ARG A 337 -11.47 16.10 11.99
C ARG A 337 -12.75 15.89 12.82
N PRO A 338 -13.86 16.55 12.47
CA PRO A 338 -15.14 16.36 13.16
C PRO A 338 -15.61 14.90 13.09
N ASP A 339 -16.26 14.41 14.16
CA ASP A 339 -16.92 13.11 14.13
C ASP A 339 -18.19 13.13 13.27
N ARG A 340 -17.98 12.98 11.97
CA ARG A 340 -19.05 12.93 10.95
C ARG A 340 -18.68 11.93 9.87
N GLY A 341 -19.72 11.37 9.23
CA GLY A 341 -19.56 10.45 8.11
C GLY A 341 -19.34 9.01 8.53
N ALA A 342 -18.81 8.20 7.61
CA ALA A 342 -18.60 6.78 7.84
C ALA A 342 -17.54 6.51 8.93
N PRO A 343 -17.61 5.34 9.59
CA PRO A 343 -16.53 4.86 10.45
C PRO A 343 -15.18 4.90 9.75
N TYR A 344 -14.13 5.22 10.50
CA TYR A 344 -12.76 5.21 10.04
C TYR A 344 -12.42 3.84 9.43
N GLY A 345 -11.77 3.88 8.27
CA GLY A 345 -11.33 2.66 7.61
C GLY A 345 -12.43 1.80 6.99
N LYS A 346 -13.72 2.17 7.07
CA LYS A 346 -14.84 1.29 6.64
C LYS A 346 -14.62 0.68 5.25
N ASP A 347 -14.24 1.50 4.28
CA ASP A 347 -14.07 1.11 2.89
C ASP A 347 -12.58 0.95 2.49
N THR A 348 -11.64 1.31 3.36
CA THR A 348 -10.20 1.33 3.05
C THR A 348 -9.40 0.29 3.83
N ASN A 349 -9.83 -0.07 5.03
CA ASN A 349 -9.07 -0.94 5.92
C ASN A 349 -9.63 -2.35 5.83
N TYR A 350 -8.73 -3.33 5.70
CA TYR A 350 -9.09 -4.75 5.71
C TYR A 350 -8.64 -5.48 6.97
N GLY A 351 -7.77 -4.87 7.79
CA GLY A 351 -7.28 -5.42 9.06
C GLY A 351 -7.91 -4.80 10.32
N ALA A 352 -9.19 -4.41 10.27
CA ALA A 352 -9.90 -3.73 11.37
C ALA A 352 -11.17 -4.49 11.82
#